data_AF-A0AAU4S2K6-F1
#
_entry.id   AF-A0AAU4S2K6-F1
#
_cell.length_a   1.000
_cell.length_b   1.000
_cell.length_c   1.000
_cell.angle_alpha   90.00
_cell.angle_beta   90.00
_cell.angle_gamma   90.00
#
_symmetry.space_group_name_H-M   'P 1'
#
loop_
_entity.id
_entity.type
_entity.pdbx_description
1 polymer ?
#
loop_
_entity_poly.entity_id
_entity_poly.type
_entity_poly.pdbx_seq_one_letter_code
_entity_poly.pdbx_strand_id
1 'polypeptide(L)'
;MKERATLWKERVKSASHTHSLAELYRGDHWTQVRRLREAATEAGFEADLWVASAGLGLQPVSVSAPSYAATFSNRHADSVATTAEGSCQWWGHLQEEAGRATLQELGKTGAVLMVLSEVYAKAMETELRALAMLGSEALLFGGVEEIGGIQRVPADAGLRRSLGGTLTSLNVRMATSWLRHCQNSQLTSRTTSDSWKKWAAGESKPEQHHREPMTDDEVIVFIRQQTASQPGVSRTRLLRLLRDEGRACEQSRFAKLYVQTMEER
;
A
#
# COMPACT_ATOMS: atom_id res chain seq x y z
N MET A 1 -7.23 12.08 -22.22
CA MET A 1 -6.97 12.02 -20.78
C MET A 1 -7.25 13.34 -20.07
N LYS A 2 -6.67 14.46 -20.52
CA LYS A 2 -6.86 15.80 -19.94
C LYS A 2 -8.32 16.15 -19.59
N GLU A 3 -9.24 16.12 -20.55
CA GLU A 3 -10.66 16.44 -20.33
C GLU A 3 -11.31 15.60 -19.21
N ARG A 4 -10.99 14.30 -19.15
CA ARG A 4 -11.50 13.41 -18.09
C ARG A 4 -10.93 13.80 -16.72
N ALA A 5 -9.66 14.20 -16.64
CA ALA A 5 -9.04 14.67 -15.41
C ALA A 5 -9.66 15.99 -14.94
N THR A 6 -9.91 16.93 -15.86
CA THR A 6 -10.60 18.20 -15.57
C THR A 6 -12.00 17.96 -15.02
N LEU A 7 -12.82 17.15 -15.70
CA LEU A 7 -14.17 16.79 -15.25
C LEU A 7 -14.16 16.07 -13.89
N TRP A 8 -13.20 15.18 -13.67
CA TRP A 8 -13.04 14.50 -12.38
C TRP A 8 -12.78 15.48 -11.24
N LYS A 9 -11.84 16.40 -11.45
CA LYS A 9 -11.51 17.44 -10.47
C LYS A 9 -12.70 18.35 -10.17
N GLU A 10 -13.46 18.75 -11.18
CA GLU A 10 -14.69 19.53 -10.98
C GLU A 10 -15.66 18.80 -10.06
N ARG A 11 -15.89 17.51 -10.30
CA ARG A 11 -16.77 16.67 -9.46
C ARG A 11 -16.26 16.56 -8.02
N VAL A 12 -14.96 16.35 -7.85
CA VAL A 12 -14.33 16.28 -6.51
C VAL A 12 -14.47 17.62 -5.78
N LYS A 13 -14.28 18.74 -6.47
CA LYS A 13 -14.40 20.09 -5.89
C LYS A 13 -15.85 20.49 -5.57
N SER A 14 -16.82 20.03 -6.35
CA SER A 14 -18.23 20.37 -6.17
C SER A 14 -18.92 19.54 -5.08
N ALA A 15 -18.25 18.53 -4.52
CA ALA A 15 -18.83 17.68 -3.50
C ALA A 15 -19.02 18.45 -2.17
N SER A 16 -20.19 18.29 -1.55
CA SER A 16 -20.60 19.07 -0.38
C SER A 16 -20.04 18.58 0.95
N HIS A 17 -19.66 17.30 1.04
CA HIS A 17 -19.17 16.69 2.28
C HIS A 17 -17.72 16.26 2.08
N THR A 18 -16.85 16.76 2.95
CA THR A 18 -15.41 16.47 2.91
C THR A 18 -14.91 16.06 4.28
N HIS A 19 -13.91 15.18 4.28
CA HIS A 19 -13.16 14.79 5.47
C HIS A 19 -11.68 15.03 5.23
N SER A 20 -10.90 15.24 6.29
CA SER A 20 -9.44 15.23 6.14
C SER A 20 -8.98 13.89 5.57
N LEU A 21 -7.94 13.86 4.75
CA LEU A 21 -7.39 12.61 4.23
C LEU A 21 -6.95 11.68 5.37
N ALA A 22 -6.54 12.25 6.50
CA ALA A 22 -6.21 11.52 7.72
C ALA A 22 -7.37 10.66 8.26
N GLU A 23 -8.61 11.12 8.09
CA GLU A 23 -9.83 10.45 8.55
C GLU A 23 -10.51 9.64 7.44
N LEU A 24 -10.35 10.08 6.18
CA LEU A 24 -10.93 9.48 4.99
C LEU A 24 -10.31 8.11 4.70
N TYR A 25 -8.98 8.01 4.76
CA TYR A 25 -8.29 6.74 4.56
C TYR A 25 -8.38 5.85 5.80
N ARG A 26 -8.64 4.55 5.58
CA ARG A 26 -8.86 3.56 6.66
C ARG A 26 -8.28 2.20 6.27
N GLY A 27 -8.24 1.29 7.23
CA GLY A 27 -7.76 -0.08 7.05
C GLY A 27 -6.35 -0.33 7.60
N ASP A 28 -5.87 -1.56 7.44
CA ASP A 28 -4.57 -2.01 7.97
C ASP A 28 -3.42 -1.18 7.42
N HIS A 29 -3.39 -0.95 6.10
CA HIS A 29 -2.35 -0.12 5.48
C HIS A 29 -2.29 1.28 6.09
N TRP A 30 -3.43 1.96 6.23
CA TRP A 30 -3.50 3.28 6.85
C TRP A 30 -3.05 3.27 8.32
N THR A 31 -3.40 2.22 9.05
CA THR A 31 -2.96 2.04 10.45
C THR A 31 -1.44 1.92 10.54
N GLN A 32 -0.80 1.21 9.60
CA GLN A 32 0.66 1.12 9.55
C GLN A 32 1.30 2.44 9.12
N VAL A 33 0.68 3.21 8.22
CA VAL A 33 1.19 4.53 7.81
C VAL A 33 1.25 5.50 8.98
N ARG A 34 0.25 5.47 9.89
CA ARG A 34 0.29 6.27 11.12
C ARG A 34 1.47 5.88 12.03
N ARG A 35 1.74 4.58 12.18
CA ARG A 35 2.89 4.06 12.93
C ARG A 35 4.22 4.39 12.27
N LEU A 36 4.25 4.46 10.93
CA LEU A 36 5.44 4.88 10.19
C LEU A 36 5.84 6.31 10.56
N ARG A 37 4.86 7.22 10.68
CA ARG A 37 5.11 8.59 11.12
C ARG A 37 5.66 8.64 12.54
N GLU A 38 5.11 7.86 13.46
CA GLU A 38 5.61 7.73 14.84
C GLU A 38 7.07 7.23 14.85
N ALA A 39 7.37 6.19 14.08
CA ALA A 39 8.73 5.65 13.94
C ALA A 39 9.71 6.64 13.31
N ALA A 40 9.25 7.54 12.43
CA ALA A 40 10.09 8.60 11.88
C ALA A 40 10.48 9.60 12.96
N THR A 41 9.53 9.99 13.82
CA THR A 41 9.82 10.84 14.98
C THR A 41 10.78 10.17 15.96
N GLU A 42 10.60 8.88 16.25
CA GLU A 42 11.53 8.11 17.09
C GLU A 42 12.94 8.03 16.48
N ALA A 43 13.04 7.99 15.16
CA ALA A 43 14.31 8.01 14.41
C ALA A 43 14.92 9.42 14.27
N GLY A 44 14.31 10.44 14.88
CA GLY A 44 14.84 11.81 14.91
C GLY A 44 14.42 12.68 13.73
N PHE A 45 13.34 12.34 13.02
CA PHE A 45 12.80 13.14 11.92
C PHE A 45 11.53 13.89 12.34
N GLU A 46 11.43 15.15 11.95
CA GLU A 46 10.14 15.86 11.91
C GLU A 46 9.42 15.53 10.59
N ALA A 47 8.50 14.58 10.64
CA ALA A 47 7.89 13.99 9.45
C ALA A 47 6.48 14.55 9.16
N ASP A 48 6.35 15.18 7.98
CA ASP A 48 5.07 15.47 7.35
C ASP A 48 4.58 14.28 6.54
N LEU A 49 3.32 13.91 6.75
CA LEU A 49 2.72 12.77 6.06
C LEU A 49 1.96 13.22 4.81
N TRP A 50 2.32 12.61 3.68
CA TRP A 50 1.72 12.83 2.37
C TRP A 50 1.14 11.53 1.81
N VAL A 51 0.12 11.65 0.95
CA VAL A 51 -0.53 10.53 0.26
C VAL A 51 -0.43 10.73 -1.24
N ALA A 52 0.06 9.69 -1.93
CA ALA A 52 -0.13 9.57 -3.36
C ALA A 52 -1.52 8.99 -3.66
N SER A 53 -2.38 9.76 -4.29
CA SER A 53 -3.77 9.40 -4.54
C SER A 53 -4.10 9.36 -6.02
N ALA A 54 -4.66 8.24 -6.51
CA ALA A 54 -5.14 8.16 -7.88
C ALA A 54 -6.28 9.17 -8.19
N GLY A 55 -6.98 9.67 -7.17
CA GLY A 55 -8.05 10.66 -7.37
C GLY A 55 -7.64 12.10 -7.11
N LEU A 56 -6.54 12.34 -6.39
CA LEU A 56 -6.19 13.68 -5.91
C LEU A 56 -4.75 14.10 -6.24
N GLY A 57 -3.92 13.23 -6.80
CA GLY A 57 -2.49 13.47 -6.93
C GLY A 57 -1.77 13.35 -5.58
N LEU A 58 -0.68 14.08 -5.42
CA LEU A 58 0.12 14.12 -4.19
C LEU A 58 -0.45 15.14 -3.21
N GLN A 59 -0.78 14.71 -1.98
CA GLN A 59 -1.51 15.54 -1.02
C GLN A 59 -0.99 15.38 0.42
N PRO A 60 -0.85 16.46 1.20
CA PRO A 60 -0.64 16.33 2.64
C PRO A 60 -1.92 15.83 3.31
N VAL A 61 -1.79 15.04 4.38
CA VAL A 61 -2.96 14.38 5.01
C VAL A 61 -3.95 15.33 5.68
N SER A 62 -3.54 16.57 5.95
CA SER A 62 -4.38 17.63 6.51
C SER A 62 -5.46 18.13 5.54
N VAL A 63 -5.32 17.82 4.25
CA VAL A 63 -6.23 18.27 3.22
C VAL A 63 -7.57 17.60 3.34
N SER A 64 -8.64 18.35 3.11
CA SER A 64 -9.99 17.81 3.03
C SER A 64 -10.37 17.42 1.61
N ALA A 65 -11.01 16.26 1.47
CA ALA A 65 -11.55 15.76 0.21
C ALA A 65 -12.86 14.99 0.47
N PRO A 66 -13.77 14.90 -0.51
CA PRO A 66 -14.93 14.05 -0.40
C PRO A 66 -14.56 12.57 -0.43
N SER A 67 -15.52 11.70 -0.13
CA SER A 67 -15.38 10.28 -0.51
C SER A 67 -15.39 10.14 -2.04
N TYR A 68 -14.45 9.38 -2.57
CA TYR A 68 -14.34 9.10 -4.00
C TYR A 68 -13.80 7.68 -4.21
N ALA A 69 -13.95 7.19 -5.44
CA ALA A 69 -13.35 5.93 -5.88
C ALA A 69 -12.52 6.19 -7.13
N ALA A 70 -11.21 6.00 -7.01
CA ALA A 70 -10.24 6.13 -8.09
C ALA A 70 -9.05 5.22 -7.79
N THR A 71 -8.63 4.42 -8.76
CA THR A 71 -7.50 3.50 -8.60
C THR A 71 -6.66 3.35 -9.87
N PHE A 72 -5.37 3.09 -9.69
CA PHE A 72 -4.46 2.67 -10.76
C PHE A 72 -4.48 1.15 -10.99
N SER A 73 -5.23 0.39 -10.18
CA SER A 73 -5.43 -1.03 -10.43
C SER A 73 -6.19 -1.25 -11.73
N ASN A 74 -5.66 -2.13 -12.58
CA ASN A 74 -6.33 -2.55 -13.80
C ASN A 74 -7.58 -3.39 -13.46
N ARG A 75 -8.57 -3.38 -14.35
CA ARG A 75 -9.79 -4.21 -14.27
C ARG A 75 -10.69 -3.91 -13.07
N HIS A 76 -10.58 -2.71 -12.49
CA HIS A 76 -11.55 -2.19 -11.53
C HIS A 76 -12.49 -1.19 -12.22
N ALA A 77 -13.75 -1.12 -11.80
CA ALA A 77 -14.71 -0.14 -12.34
C ALA A 77 -14.21 1.30 -12.14
N ASP A 78 -13.56 1.54 -11.01
CA ASP A 78 -13.00 2.85 -10.63
C ASP A 78 -11.58 3.12 -11.18
N SER A 79 -11.16 2.36 -12.20
CA SER A 79 -9.83 2.52 -12.77
C SER A 79 -9.71 3.84 -13.55
N VAL A 80 -8.71 4.65 -13.22
CA VAL A 80 -8.50 5.95 -13.86
C VAL A 80 -7.91 5.82 -15.26
N ALA A 81 -7.23 4.73 -15.55
CA ALA A 81 -6.66 4.42 -16.85
C ALA A 81 -6.51 2.90 -17.04
N THR A 82 -6.51 2.44 -18.29
CA THR A 82 -6.36 1.02 -18.62
C THR A 82 -4.92 0.64 -19.00
N THR A 83 -4.05 1.62 -19.18
CA THR A 83 -2.63 1.46 -19.57
C THR A 83 -1.72 2.20 -18.60
N ALA A 84 -0.46 1.76 -18.52
CA ALA A 84 0.55 2.44 -17.69
C ALA A 84 0.77 3.89 -18.17
N GLU A 85 0.90 4.10 -19.48
CA GLU A 85 1.03 5.44 -20.07
C GLU A 85 -0.16 6.34 -19.73
N GLY A 86 -1.38 5.81 -19.80
CA GLY A 86 -2.58 6.54 -19.41
C GLY A 86 -2.59 6.91 -17.94
N SER A 87 -2.08 6.05 -17.05
CA SER A 87 -1.92 6.35 -15.63
C SER A 87 -0.90 7.48 -15.38
N CYS A 88 0.21 7.49 -16.13
CA CYS A 88 1.20 8.58 -16.07
C CYS A 88 0.60 9.92 -16.54
N GLN A 89 -0.10 9.92 -17.68
CA GLN A 89 -0.78 11.10 -18.19
C GLN A 89 -1.85 11.61 -17.21
N TRP A 90 -2.62 10.70 -16.62
CA TRP A 90 -3.62 11.02 -15.60
C TRP A 90 -2.97 11.68 -14.37
N TRP A 91 -1.89 11.10 -13.85
CA TRP A 91 -1.15 11.66 -12.71
C TRP A 91 -0.61 13.06 -13.02
N GLY A 92 0.02 13.24 -14.20
CA GLY A 92 0.54 14.54 -14.65
C GLY A 92 -0.55 15.62 -14.68
N HIS A 93 -1.72 15.32 -15.27
CA HIS A 93 -2.82 16.26 -15.30
C HIS A 93 -3.39 16.56 -13.90
N LEU A 94 -3.48 15.57 -13.01
CA LEU A 94 -3.91 15.82 -11.64
C LEU A 94 -2.94 16.75 -10.89
N GLN A 95 -1.62 16.56 -11.06
CA GLN A 95 -0.62 17.39 -10.40
C GLN A 95 -0.61 18.84 -10.94
N GLU A 96 -0.63 19.02 -12.26
CA GLU A 96 -0.71 20.35 -12.90
C GLU A 96 -1.92 21.15 -12.39
N GLU A 97 -3.06 20.47 -12.26
CA GLU A 97 -4.32 21.11 -11.96
C GLU A 97 -4.63 21.23 -10.46
N ALA A 98 -3.98 20.42 -9.61
CA ALA A 98 -4.12 20.50 -8.15
C ALA A 98 -3.43 21.76 -7.58
N GLY A 99 -2.40 22.29 -8.26
CA GLY A 99 -1.64 23.46 -7.82
C GLY A 99 -0.89 23.23 -6.51
N ARG A 100 -0.42 22.00 -6.29
CA ARG A 100 0.18 21.55 -5.01
C ARG A 100 1.56 20.94 -5.24
N ALA A 101 2.26 20.70 -4.13
CA ALA A 101 3.63 20.25 -4.14
C ALA A 101 3.81 18.94 -4.94
N THR A 102 4.83 18.95 -5.79
CA THR A 102 5.40 17.80 -6.49
C THR A 102 6.43 17.11 -5.60
N LEU A 103 6.80 15.86 -5.92
CA LEU A 103 7.92 15.20 -5.23
C LEU A 103 9.21 16.01 -5.30
N GLN A 104 9.47 16.68 -6.42
CA GLN A 104 10.65 17.52 -6.58
C GLN A 104 10.62 18.72 -5.62
N GLU A 105 9.46 19.35 -5.39
CA GLU A 105 9.33 20.44 -4.42
C GLU A 105 9.52 19.95 -2.98
N LEU A 106 8.97 18.77 -2.64
CA LEU A 106 9.21 18.16 -1.33
C LEU A 106 10.69 17.84 -1.12
N GLY A 107 11.38 17.30 -2.14
CA GLY A 107 12.81 17.02 -2.09
C GLY A 107 13.70 18.26 -1.91
N LYS A 108 13.23 19.45 -2.30
CA LYS A 108 13.93 20.72 -2.03
C LYS A 108 13.83 21.14 -0.57
N THR A 109 12.82 20.66 0.15
CA THR A 109 12.58 21.01 1.55
C THR A 109 13.19 20.03 2.54
N GLY A 110 13.45 18.79 2.13
CA GLY A 110 14.04 17.78 3.00
C GLY A 110 14.11 16.40 2.38
N ALA A 111 14.48 15.43 3.21
CA ALA A 111 14.56 14.03 2.82
C ALA A 111 13.17 13.43 2.55
N VAL A 112 13.04 12.59 1.53
CA VAL A 112 11.76 12.03 1.08
C VAL A 112 11.74 10.51 1.23
N LEU A 113 10.91 10.00 2.14
CA LEU A 113 10.60 8.59 2.30
C LEU A 113 9.31 8.23 1.55
N MET A 114 9.42 7.39 0.53
CA MET A 114 8.31 6.95 -0.31
C MET A 114 7.99 5.48 -0.03
N VAL A 115 6.71 5.16 0.09
CA VAL A 115 6.22 3.78 0.18
C VAL A 115 5.16 3.57 -0.90
N LEU A 116 5.58 3.05 -2.06
CA LEU A 116 4.73 2.97 -3.24
C LEU A 116 4.57 1.52 -3.70
N SER A 117 3.35 1.14 -4.06
CA SER A 117 3.14 -0.08 -4.83
C SER A 117 3.62 0.09 -6.27
N GLU A 118 3.79 -1.01 -7.00
CA GLU A 118 4.19 -1.00 -8.41
C GLU A 118 3.32 -0.08 -9.29
N VAL A 119 1.99 -0.17 -9.17
CA VAL A 119 1.08 0.64 -10.00
C VAL A 119 1.18 2.14 -9.73
N TYR A 120 1.47 2.54 -8.50
CA TYR A 120 1.66 3.94 -8.13
C TYR A 120 3.05 4.44 -8.56
N ALA A 121 4.11 3.64 -8.37
CA ALA A 121 5.44 4.00 -8.85
C ALA A 121 5.48 4.18 -10.37
N LYS A 122 4.75 3.33 -11.13
CA LYS A 122 4.56 3.50 -12.57
C LYS A 122 3.83 4.80 -12.89
N ALA A 123 2.68 5.06 -12.27
CA ALA A 123 1.91 6.29 -12.52
C ALA A 123 2.71 7.57 -12.19
N MET A 124 3.61 7.51 -11.22
CA MET A 124 4.43 8.62 -10.74
C MET A 124 5.83 8.68 -11.38
N GLU A 125 6.10 7.92 -12.45
CA GLU A 125 7.45 7.76 -13.00
C GLU A 125 8.13 9.11 -13.30
N THR A 126 7.42 10.05 -13.93
CA THR A 126 7.96 11.37 -14.25
C THR A 126 8.37 12.16 -13.00
N GLU A 127 7.57 12.11 -11.92
CA GLU A 127 7.90 12.78 -10.67
C GLU A 127 9.05 12.10 -9.92
N LEU A 128 9.12 10.77 -9.94
CA LEU A 128 10.23 10.02 -9.36
C LEU A 128 11.56 10.36 -10.07
N ARG A 129 11.56 10.44 -11.41
CA ARG A 129 12.75 10.86 -12.17
C ARG A 129 13.12 12.32 -11.88
N ALA A 130 12.13 13.21 -11.75
CA ALA A 130 12.35 14.61 -11.40
C ALA A 130 12.95 14.81 -10.00
N LEU A 131 12.51 14.01 -9.01
CA LEU A 131 13.10 13.94 -7.67
C LEU A 131 14.52 13.39 -7.73
N ALA A 132 14.74 12.31 -8.49
CA ALA A 132 16.05 11.67 -8.59
C ALA A 132 17.13 12.62 -9.16
N MET A 133 16.77 13.44 -10.15
CA MET A 133 17.66 14.47 -10.71
C MET A 133 18.02 15.59 -9.74
N LEU A 134 17.22 15.81 -8.68
CA LEU A 134 17.52 16.82 -7.66
C LEU A 134 18.74 16.45 -6.81
N GLY A 135 19.01 15.14 -6.66
CA GLY A 135 20.09 14.64 -5.79
C GLY A 135 19.80 14.79 -4.30
N SER A 136 18.56 15.08 -3.91
CA SER A 136 18.12 15.10 -2.52
C SER A 136 18.10 13.68 -1.93
N GLU A 137 18.15 13.59 -0.60
CA GLU A 137 18.01 12.30 0.08
C GLU A 137 16.61 11.70 -0.17
N ALA A 138 16.55 10.59 -0.91
CA ALA A 138 15.30 9.95 -1.30
C ALA A 138 15.39 8.42 -1.13
N LEU A 139 14.41 7.86 -0.42
CA LEU A 139 14.31 6.43 -0.13
C LEU A 139 12.95 5.89 -0.58
N LEU A 140 12.93 4.85 -1.41
CA LEU A 140 11.73 4.23 -1.95
C LEU A 140 11.59 2.78 -1.46
N PHE A 141 10.50 2.49 -0.75
CA PHE A 141 10.04 1.13 -0.48
C PHE A 141 9.03 0.67 -1.53
N GLY A 142 9.26 -0.51 -2.09
CA GLY A 142 8.42 -1.06 -3.15
C GLY A 142 8.82 -0.53 -4.52
N GLY A 143 7.87 -0.07 -5.32
CA GLY A 143 8.10 0.30 -6.72
C GLY A 143 8.58 -0.86 -7.60
N VAL A 144 8.96 -0.55 -8.84
CA VAL A 144 9.24 -1.55 -9.88
C VAL A 144 10.72 -1.64 -10.19
N GLU A 145 11.32 -0.51 -10.54
CA GLU A 145 12.68 -0.42 -11.08
C GLU A 145 13.58 0.45 -10.21
N GLU A 146 14.88 0.26 -10.38
CA GLU A 146 15.90 1.13 -9.80
C GLU A 146 15.94 2.46 -10.55
N ILE A 147 15.92 3.57 -9.81
CA ILE A 147 16.01 4.92 -10.37
C ILE A 147 17.26 5.57 -9.78
N GLY A 148 18.29 5.78 -10.61
CA GLY A 148 19.53 6.41 -10.17
C GLY A 148 19.27 7.77 -9.53
N GLY A 149 19.73 7.96 -8.28
CA GLY A 149 19.42 9.13 -7.45
C GLY A 149 18.37 8.88 -6.36
N ILE A 150 17.66 7.75 -6.41
CA ILE A 150 16.74 7.29 -5.35
C ILE A 150 17.23 5.94 -4.84
N GLN A 151 17.47 5.83 -3.53
CA GLN A 151 17.78 4.53 -2.93
C GLN A 151 16.51 3.71 -2.86
N ARG A 152 16.50 2.51 -3.43
CA ARG A 152 15.33 1.62 -3.39
C ARG A 152 15.55 0.43 -2.45
N VAL A 153 14.48 0.09 -1.73
CA VAL A 153 14.34 -1.16 -0.98
C VAL A 153 13.18 -1.94 -1.61
N PRO A 154 13.46 -3.04 -2.35
CA PRO A 154 12.43 -3.85 -2.97
C PRO A 154 11.55 -4.52 -1.91
N ALA A 155 10.32 -4.87 -2.29
CA ALA A 155 9.44 -5.65 -1.41
C ALA A 155 10.04 -7.05 -1.16
N ASP A 156 10.10 -7.47 0.11
CA ASP A 156 10.57 -8.80 0.51
C ASP A 156 9.49 -9.55 1.29
N ALA A 157 8.75 -10.42 0.59
CA ALA A 157 7.69 -11.24 1.17
C ALA A 157 8.19 -12.15 2.31
N GLY A 158 9.48 -12.52 2.32
CA GLY A 158 10.06 -13.36 3.36
C GLY A 158 10.12 -12.68 4.73
N LEU A 159 10.07 -11.34 4.78
CA LEU A 159 9.99 -10.58 6.02
C LEU A 159 8.58 -10.55 6.62
N ARG A 160 7.54 -11.02 5.91
CA ARG A 160 6.16 -10.96 6.42
C ARG A 160 5.97 -11.73 7.71
N ARG A 161 6.69 -12.83 7.92
CA ARG A 161 6.61 -13.61 9.17
C ARG A 161 7.08 -12.78 10.38
N SER A 162 8.19 -12.05 10.23
CA SER A 162 8.79 -11.26 11.31
C SER A 162 8.11 -9.90 11.49
N LEU A 163 7.66 -9.27 10.40
CA LEU A 163 6.99 -7.96 10.43
C LEU A 163 5.46 -8.05 10.63
N GLY A 164 4.88 -9.23 10.42
CA GLY A 164 3.46 -9.50 10.50
C GLY A 164 2.63 -8.82 9.41
N GLY A 165 1.31 -8.96 9.53
CA GLY A 165 0.34 -8.31 8.64
C GLY A 165 0.18 -8.98 7.28
N THR A 166 -0.39 -8.22 6.35
CA THR A 166 -0.66 -8.66 4.97
C THR A 166 0.44 -8.15 4.02
N LEU A 167 0.57 -8.79 2.86
CA LEU A 167 1.47 -8.31 1.79
C LEU A 167 1.18 -6.86 1.38
N THR A 168 -0.08 -6.42 1.46
CA THR A 168 -0.47 -5.03 1.13
C THR A 168 0.08 -3.99 2.12
N SER A 169 0.37 -4.40 3.35
CA SER A 169 0.95 -3.54 4.39
C SER A 169 2.47 -3.71 4.53
N LEU A 170 3.05 -4.66 3.81
CA LEU A 170 4.43 -5.11 4.01
C LEU A 170 5.44 -3.99 3.76
N ASN A 171 5.32 -3.24 2.66
CA ASN A 171 6.26 -2.17 2.35
C ASN A 171 6.28 -1.07 3.43
N VAL A 172 5.12 -0.72 4.00
CA VAL A 172 5.04 0.26 5.09
C VAL A 172 5.69 -0.28 6.36
N ARG A 173 5.52 -1.57 6.64
CA ARG A 173 6.17 -2.24 7.78
C ARG A 173 7.67 -2.34 7.59
N MET A 174 8.14 -2.62 6.38
CA MET A 174 9.57 -2.62 6.04
C MET A 174 10.17 -1.22 6.22
N ALA A 175 9.47 -0.17 5.77
CA ALA A 175 9.87 1.22 5.99
C ALA A 175 9.91 1.58 7.48
N THR A 176 8.92 1.12 8.25
CA THR A 176 8.89 1.30 9.71
C THR A 176 10.08 0.60 10.37
N SER A 177 10.42 -0.61 9.93
CA SER A 177 11.59 -1.33 10.42
C SER A 177 12.88 -0.60 10.06
N TRP A 178 13.01 -0.13 8.82
CA TRP A 178 14.17 0.64 8.34
C TRP A 178 14.47 1.84 9.23
N LEU A 179 13.46 2.60 9.61
CA LEU A 179 13.62 3.77 10.49
C LEU A 179 14.24 3.40 11.85
N ARG A 180 14.04 2.18 12.35
CA ARG A 180 14.70 1.69 13.58
C ARG A 180 16.19 1.43 13.41
N HIS A 181 16.65 1.27 12.16
CA HIS A 181 18.08 1.16 11.82
C HIS A 181 18.69 2.51 11.48
N CYS A 182 17.89 3.56 11.28
CA CYS A 182 18.39 4.90 10.99
C CYS A 182 19.22 5.43 12.17
N GLN A 183 20.30 6.11 11.82
CA GLN A 183 21.16 6.82 12.76
C GLN A 183 21.30 8.27 12.29
N ASN A 184 21.42 9.21 13.23
CA ASN A 184 21.67 10.63 12.98
C ASN A 184 20.67 11.29 12.00
N SER A 185 19.41 10.86 12.01
CA SER A 185 18.35 11.41 11.15
C SER A 185 18.70 11.40 9.65
N GLN A 186 19.38 10.34 9.19
CA GLN A 186 19.75 10.16 7.78
C GLN A 186 19.11 8.88 7.21
N LEU A 187 18.22 9.03 6.21
CA LEU A 187 17.47 7.93 5.59
C LEU A 187 18.33 7.00 4.76
N THR A 188 19.29 7.52 3.98
CA THR A 188 20.04 6.78 2.96
C THR A 188 21.51 6.60 3.33
N SER A 189 21.86 6.65 4.62
CA SER A 189 23.23 6.39 5.05
C SER A 189 23.63 4.94 4.80
N ARG A 190 24.90 4.73 4.42
CA ARG A 190 25.45 3.38 4.21
C ARG A 190 25.33 2.51 5.46
N THR A 191 25.56 3.09 6.63
CA THR A 191 25.41 2.40 7.93
C THR A 191 23.98 1.89 8.15
N THR A 192 22.97 2.69 7.82
CA THR A 192 21.57 2.27 7.91
C THR A 192 21.26 1.15 6.93
N SER A 193 21.71 1.28 5.68
CA SER A 193 21.58 0.23 4.66
C SER A 193 22.21 -1.08 5.10
N ASP A 194 23.45 -1.06 5.60
CA ASP A 194 24.19 -2.26 5.97
C ASP A 194 23.58 -2.93 7.22
N SER A 195 23.16 -2.12 8.20
CA SER A 195 22.44 -2.58 9.39
C SER A 195 21.11 -3.25 9.03
N TRP A 196 20.30 -2.61 8.19
CA TRP A 196 19.02 -3.16 7.74
C TRP A 196 19.19 -4.43 6.91
N LYS A 197 20.12 -4.45 5.94
CA LYS A 197 20.40 -5.63 5.10
C LYS A 197 20.85 -6.82 5.95
N LYS A 198 21.70 -6.60 6.95
CA LYS A 198 22.14 -7.65 7.87
C LYS A 198 20.97 -8.24 8.67
N TRP A 199 20.08 -7.39 9.18
CA TRP A 199 18.89 -7.84 9.89
C TRP A 199 17.91 -8.57 8.95
N ALA A 200 17.61 -8.00 7.78
CA ALA A 200 16.69 -8.57 6.81
C ALA A 200 17.14 -9.95 6.32
N ALA A 201 18.44 -10.15 6.10
CA ALA A 201 19.00 -11.45 5.71
C ALA A 201 18.83 -12.53 6.81
N GLY A 202 18.81 -12.15 8.08
CA GLY A 202 18.57 -13.07 9.19
C GLY A 202 17.08 -13.40 9.43
N GLU A 203 16.19 -12.46 9.10
CA GLU A 203 14.75 -12.59 9.32
C GLU A 203 13.97 -13.13 8.11
N SER A 204 14.45 -12.87 6.90
CA SER A 204 13.74 -13.23 5.67
C SER A 204 13.69 -14.75 5.53
N LYS A 205 12.46 -15.29 5.59
CA LYS A 205 12.18 -16.71 5.42
C LYS A 205 11.23 -16.86 4.25
N PRO A 206 11.61 -17.56 3.16
CA PRO A 206 10.72 -17.77 2.02
C PRO A 206 9.36 -18.28 2.48
N GLU A 207 8.28 -17.60 2.06
CA GLU A 207 6.93 -18.09 2.32
C GLU A 207 6.66 -19.35 1.50
N GLN A 208 7.01 -20.51 2.03
CA GLN A 208 6.50 -21.78 1.52
C GLN A 208 5.07 -21.95 2.03
N HIS A 209 4.09 -21.60 1.19
CA HIS A 209 2.72 -22.05 1.40
C HIS A 209 2.62 -23.48 0.86
N HIS A 210 3.00 -24.48 1.66
CA HIS A 210 2.58 -25.87 1.44
C HIS A 210 1.10 -25.94 1.79
N ARG A 211 0.24 -25.51 0.86
CA ARG A 211 -1.21 -25.65 1.03
C ARG A 211 -1.79 -26.49 -0.07
N GLU A 212 -2.54 -27.50 0.32
CA GLU A 212 -3.28 -28.34 -0.62
C GLU A 212 -4.53 -27.58 -1.10
N PRO A 213 -4.72 -27.40 -2.42
CA PRO A 213 -5.94 -26.79 -2.95
C PRO A 213 -7.15 -27.64 -2.59
N MET A 214 -8.22 -27.02 -2.09
CA MET A 214 -9.50 -27.70 -1.91
C MET A 214 -10.43 -27.46 -3.10
N THR A 215 -11.25 -28.46 -3.41
CA THR A 215 -12.43 -28.36 -4.26
C THR A 215 -13.58 -27.66 -3.53
N ASP A 216 -14.59 -27.22 -4.26
CA ASP A 216 -15.75 -26.54 -3.68
C ASP A 216 -16.53 -27.47 -2.73
N ASP A 217 -16.69 -28.75 -3.08
CA ASP A 217 -17.34 -29.75 -2.23
C ASP A 217 -16.60 -29.96 -0.90
N GLU A 218 -15.28 -30.07 -0.94
CA GLU A 218 -14.46 -30.19 0.28
C GLU A 218 -14.58 -28.95 1.16
N VAL A 219 -14.65 -27.75 0.57
CA VAL A 219 -14.84 -26.49 1.30
C VAL A 219 -16.23 -26.44 1.94
N ILE A 220 -17.28 -26.86 1.23
CA ILE A 220 -18.65 -26.95 1.75
C ILE A 220 -18.71 -27.93 2.92
N VAL A 221 -18.14 -29.13 2.77
CA VAL A 221 -18.07 -30.13 3.84
C VAL A 221 -17.36 -29.58 5.07
N PHE A 222 -16.21 -28.91 4.89
CA PHE A 222 -15.49 -28.26 5.98
C PHE A 222 -16.33 -27.20 6.69
N ILE A 223 -17.00 -26.32 5.93
CA ILE A 223 -17.86 -25.27 6.50
C ILE A 223 -19.00 -25.88 7.32
N ARG A 224 -19.67 -26.93 6.81
CA ARG A 224 -20.74 -27.63 7.53
C ARG A 224 -20.23 -28.24 8.85
N GLN A 225 -19.10 -28.95 8.80
CA GLN A 225 -18.51 -29.60 9.97
C GLN A 225 -18.12 -28.60 11.06
N GLN A 226 -17.39 -27.54 10.69
CA GLN A 226 -16.90 -26.56 11.67
C GLN A 226 -18.01 -25.67 12.23
N THR A 227 -19.03 -25.35 11.43
CA THR A 227 -20.18 -24.58 11.92
C THR A 227 -21.07 -25.42 12.85
N ALA A 228 -21.13 -26.74 12.64
CA ALA A 228 -21.80 -27.65 13.56
C ALA A 228 -21.05 -27.81 14.90
N SER A 229 -19.71 -27.85 14.87
CA SER A 229 -18.89 -27.97 16.08
C SER A 229 -18.73 -26.65 16.85
N GLN A 230 -18.83 -25.50 16.17
CA GLN A 230 -18.71 -24.16 16.75
C GLN A 230 -19.85 -23.24 16.29
N PRO A 231 -21.04 -23.32 16.90
CA PRO A 231 -22.15 -22.43 16.58
C PRO A 231 -21.75 -20.95 16.74
N GLY A 232 -22.02 -20.13 15.72
CA GLY A 232 -21.72 -18.69 15.74
C GLY A 232 -20.28 -18.30 15.33
N VAL A 233 -19.45 -19.25 14.89
CA VAL A 233 -18.10 -18.94 14.38
C VAL A 233 -18.17 -18.05 13.13
N SER A 234 -17.37 -16.99 13.09
CA SER A 234 -17.37 -16.06 11.96
C SER A 234 -16.69 -16.67 10.72
N ARG A 235 -17.18 -16.32 9.53
CA ARG A 235 -16.61 -16.70 8.23
C ARG A 235 -15.09 -16.46 8.16
N THR A 236 -14.64 -15.31 8.63
CA THR A 236 -13.21 -14.95 8.60
C THR A 236 -12.38 -15.84 9.52
N ARG A 237 -12.95 -16.28 10.66
CA ARG A 237 -12.31 -17.23 11.57
C ARG A 237 -12.26 -18.64 11.00
N LEU A 238 -13.31 -19.09 10.32
CA LEU A 238 -13.33 -20.37 9.60
C LEU A 238 -12.30 -20.44 8.47
N LEU A 239 -12.21 -19.39 7.65
CA LEU A 239 -11.20 -19.32 6.59
C LEU A 239 -9.77 -19.33 7.15
N ARG A 240 -9.57 -18.73 8.33
CA ARG A 240 -8.29 -18.79 9.03
C ARG A 240 -7.98 -20.21 9.51
N LEU A 241 -8.95 -20.88 10.15
CA LEU A 241 -8.83 -22.27 10.60
C LEU A 241 -8.48 -23.21 9.44
N LEU A 242 -9.16 -23.08 8.30
CA LEU A 242 -8.86 -23.84 7.08
C LEU A 242 -7.41 -23.66 6.62
N ARG A 243 -6.89 -22.43 6.67
CA ARG A 243 -5.52 -22.09 6.26
C ARG A 243 -4.47 -22.53 7.29
N ASP A 244 -4.82 -22.51 8.56
CA ASP A 244 -3.98 -22.98 9.67
C ASP A 244 -3.83 -24.52 9.62
N GLU A 245 -4.86 -25.23 9.11
CA GLU A 245 -4.81 -26.67 8.80
C GLU A 245 -4.07 -27.00 7.49
N GLY A 246 -3.39 -26.02 6.86
CA GLY A 246 -2.59 -26.27 5.66
C GLY A 246 -3.40 -26.45 4.38
N ARG A 247 -4.67 -26.01 4.34
CA ARG A 247 -5.50 -26.07 3.13
C ARG A 247 -5.62 -24.70 2.44
N ALA A 248 -5.83 -24.70 1.13
CA ALA A 248 -5.96 -23.49 0.33
C ALA A 248 -7.38 -23.29 -0.22
N CYS A 249 -7.93 -22.10 0.05
CA CYS A 249 -9.13 -21.58 -0.61
C CYS A 249 -9.01 -20.05 -0.74
N GLU A 250 -9.32 -19.53 -1.93
CA GLU A 250 -9.39 -18.09 -2.16
C GLU A 250 -10.46 -17.45 -1.29
N GLN A 251 -10.22 -16.23 -0.81
CA GLN A 251 -11.13 -15.58 0.13
C GLN A 251 -12.49 -15.28 -0.47
N SER A 252 -12.54 -14.85 -1.73
CA SER A 252 -13.78 -14.62 -2.50
C SER A 252 -14.54 -15.93 -2.73
N ARG A 253 -13.83 -16.99 -3.14
CA ARG A 253 -14.41 -18.33 -3.33
C ARG A 253 -14.99 -18.88 -2.03
N PHE A 254 -14.23 -18.84 -0.94
CA PHE A 254 -14.70 -19.25 0.38
C PHE A 254 -15.92 -18.45 0.84
N ALA A 255 -15.92 -17.13 0.56
CA ALA A 255 -17.04 -16.28 0.93
C ALA A 255 -18.34 -16.65 0.20
N LYS A 256 -18.27 -16.96 -1.10
CA LYS A 256 -19.40 -17.42 -1.88
C LYS A 256 -19.93 -18.77 -1.35
N LEU A 257 -19.04 -19.74 -1.17
CA LEU A 257 -19.41 -21.08 -0.70
C LEU A 257 -19.97 -21.07 0.73
N TYR A 258 -19.48 -20.19 1.60
CA TYR A 258 -20.02 -20.01 2.95
C TYR A 258 -21.46 -19.52 2.94
N VAL A 259 -21.78 -18.52 2.11
CA VAL A 259 -23.15 -18.01 1.97
C VAL A 259 -24.05 -19.13 1.45
N GLN A 260 -23.66 -19.79 0.36
CA GLN A 260 -24.43 -20.92 -0.20
C GLN A 260 -24.69 -22.02 0.85
N THR A 261 -23.66 -22.41 1.60
CA THR A 261 -23.76 -23.49 2.59
C THR A 261 -24.67 -23.12 3.76
N MET A 262 -24.71 -21.84 4.15
CA MET A 262 -25.53 -21.35 5.26
C MET A 262 -26.98 -21.05 4.84
N GLU A 263 -27.22 -20.71 3.57
CA GLU A 263 -28.57 -20.50 3.00
C GLU A 263 -29.31 -21.81 2.71
N GLU A 264 -28.59 -22.91 2.45
CA GLU A 264 -29.15 -24.26 2.23
C GLU A 264 -29.57 -24.99 3.54
N ARG A 265 -29.55 -24.31 4.70
CA ARG A 265 -29.75 -24.90 6.03
C ARG A 265 -31.07 -24.48 6.67
#